data_AF-A0A960BXJ0-F1
#
_entry.id   AF-A0A960BXJ0-F1
#
_cell.length_a   1.000
_cell.length_b   1.000
_cell.length_c   1.000
_cell.angle_alpha   90.00
_cell.angle_beta   90.00
_cell.angle_gamma   90.00
#
_symmetry.space_group_name_H-M   'P 1'
#
loop_
_entity.id
_entity.type
_entity.pdbx_description
1 polymer ?
#
loop_
_entity_poly.entity_id
_entity_poly.type
_entity_poly.pdbx_seq_one_letter_code
_entity_poly.pdbx_strand_id
1 'polypeptide(L)'
;FYEGIGGRPVALIIVMMLHLWLFVAPYVALPIAAVLGQPALTIAAAIGVGANLSLRLVMAIRYRHSLLSALLHPVAVLAMMGILLDSYRWSRRGDIRWRGRSYDNRAGREAV
;
A
#
# COMPACT_ATOMS: atom_id res chain seq x y z
N PHE A 1 2.25 13.99 7.93
CA PHE A 1 1.10 13.70 8.80
C PHE A 1 0.49 12.36 8.42
N TYR A 2 0.46 11.35 9.29
CA TYR A 2 -0.24 10.07 9.04
C TYR A 2 -1.25 9.79 10.15
N GLU A 3 -2.26 10.65 10.26
CA GLU A 3 -3.29 10.55 11.31
C GLU A 3 -4.11 9.27 11.22
N GLY A 4 -4.31 8.73 10.01
CA GLY A 4 -5.05 7.47 9.81
C GLY A 4 -4.45 6.24 10.50
N ILE A 5 -3.20 6.30 10.98
CA ILE A 5 -2.54 5.22 11.74
C ILE A 5 -2.05 5.73 13.12
N GLY A 6 -2.64 6.82 13.62
CA GLY A 6 -2.43 7.32 14.98
C GLY A 6 -1.05 7.89 15.28
N GLY A 7 -0.23 8.19 14.26
CA GLY A 7 1.11 8.78 14.46
C GLY A 7 2.18 7.80 14.97
N ARG A 8 1.90 6.49 15.03
CA ARG A 8 2.86 5.46 15.49
C ARG A 8 3.72 4.90 14.33
N PRO A 9 5.06 5.07 14.34
CA PRO A 9 5.93 4.57 13.25
C PRO A 9 5.87 3.04 13.06
N VAL A 10 5.72 2.29 14.15
CA VAL A 10 5.59 0.83 14.12
C VAL A 10 4.36 0.41 13.32
N ALA A 11 3.23 1.08 13.53
CA ALA A 11 2.00 0.76 12.83
C ALA A 11 2.10 1.10 11.33
N LEU A 12 2.83 2.15 10.97
CA LEU A 12 3.16 2.46 9.57
C LEU A 12 3.96 1.30 8.93
N ILE A 13 5.00 0.82 9.60
CA ILE A 13 5.82 -0.31 9.09
C ILE A 13 4.96 -1.56 8.91
N ILE A 14 4.14 -1.92 9.90
CA ILE A 14 3.25 -3.09 9.83
C ILE A 14 2.29 -2.97 8.64
N VAL A 15 1.65 -1.81 8.48
CA VAL A 15 0.74 -1.56 7.36
C VAL A 15 1.48 -1.68 6.03
N MET A 16 2.66 -1.08 5.91
CA MET A 16 3.47 -1.19 4.70
C MET A 16 3.84 -2.64 4.39
N MET A 17 4.37 -3.38 5.36
CA MET A 17 4.75 -4.77 5.20
C MET A 17 3.55 -5.63 4.80
N LEU A 18 2.41 -5.47 5.46
CA LEU A 18 1.20 -6.21 5.15
C LEU A 18 0.72 -5.95 3.71
N HIS A 19 0.69 -4.67 3.29
CA HIS A 19 0.23 -4.32 1.95
C HIS A 19 1.19 -4.81 0.86
N LEU A 20 2.50 -4.65 1.07
CA LEU A 20 3.50 -5.14 0.15
C LEU A 20 3.47 -6.67 0.06
N TRP A 21 3.33 -7.36 1.20
CA TRP A 21 3.32 -8.81 1.23
C TRP A 21 2.06 -9.42 0.60
N LEU A 22 0.88 -8.85 0.84
CA LEU A 22 -0.37 -9.40 0.30
C LEU A 22 -0.64 -8.98 -1.16
N PHE A 23 -0.35 -7.72 -1.52
CA PHE A 23 -0.79 -7.16 -2.79
C PHE A 23 0.32 -6.94 -3.82
N VAL A 24 1.59 -7.07 -3.44
CA VAL A 24 2.75 -6.86 -4.35
C VAL A 24 3.61 -8.12 -4.45
N ALA A 25 3.94 -8.76 -3.32
CA ALA A 25 4.85 -9.89 -3.31
C ALA A 25 4.42 -11.06 -4.22
N PRO A 26 3.13 -11.45 -4.34
CA PRO A 26 2.74 -12.52 -5.27
C PRO A 26 3.08 -12.20 -6.73
N TYR A 27 2.95 -10.94 -7.14
CA TYR A 27 3.24 -10.49 -8.51
C TYR A 27 4.74 -10.46 -8.82
N VAL A 28 5.58 -10.24 -7.81
CA VAL A 28 7.05 -10.27 -7.95
C VAL A 28 7.58 -11.71 -7.81
N ALA A 29 7.04 -12.48 -6.88
CA ALA A 29 7.45 -13.86 -6.61
C ALA A 29 7.13 -14.78 -7.77
N LEU A 30 5.99 -14.59 -8.46
CA LEU A 30 5.57 -15.45 -9.57
C LEU A 30 6.60 -15.56 -10.71
N PRO A 31 7.06 -14.46 -11.35
CA PRO A 31 8.05 -14.53 -12.41
C PRO A 31 9.42 -15.04 -11.90
N ILE A 32 9.84 -14.64 -10.70
CA ILE A 32 11.11 -15.07 -10.12
C ILE A 32 11.10 -16.59 -9.87
N ALA A 33 10.04 -17.11 -9.25
CA ALA A 33 9.91 -18.53 -8.96
C ALA A 33 9.81 -19.37 -10.24
N ALA A 34 9.14 -18.86 -11.27
CA ALA A 34 9.04 -19.51 -12.57
C ALA A 34 10.42 -19.62 -13.26
N VAL A 35 11.20 -18.53 -13.26
CA VAL A 35 12.56 -18.51 -13.85
C VAL A 35 13.53 -19.40 -13.07
N LEU A 36 13.43 -19.43 -11.74
CA LEU A 36 14.27 -20.25 -10.88
C LEU A 36 13.82 -21.72 -10.82
N GLY A 37 12.73 -22.10 -11.50
CA GLY A 37 12.24 -23.47 -11.52
C GLY A 37 11.76 -23.98 -10.15
N GLN A 38 11.17 -23.11 -9.33
CA GLN A 38 10.66 -23.48 -7.99
C GLN A 38 9.15 -23.74 -8.03
N PRO A 39 8.69 -24.98 -8.30
CA PRO A 39 7.28 -25.25 -8.60
C PRO A 39 6.34 -24.91 -7.44
N ALA A 40 6.72 -25.24 -6.20
CA ALA A 40 5.90 -24.95 -5.03
C ALA A 40 5.67 -23.45 -4.83
N LEU A 41 6.73 -22.64 -4.98
CA LEU A 41 6.63 -21.18 -4.85
C LEU A 41 5.86 -20.57 -6.02
N THR A 42 6.03 -21.07 -7.25
CA THR A 42 5.27 -20.65 -8.42
C THR A 42 3.78 -20.88 -8.22
N ILE A 43 3.37 -22.06 -7.72
CA ILE A 43 1.97 -22.36 -7.42
C ILE A 43 1.43 -21.43 -6.33
N ALA A 44 2.16 -21.24 -5.23
CA ALA A 44 1.74 -20.35 -4.15
C ALA A 44 1.58 -18.90 -4.62
N ALA A 45 2.53 -18.39 -5.41
CA ALA A 45 2.47 -17.05 -5.99
C ALA A 45 1.33 -16.91 -7.00
N ALA A 46 1.07 -17.93 -7.82
CA ALA A 46 -0.05 -17.95 -8.77
C ALA A 46 -1.40 -17.91 -8.05
N ILE A 47 -1.56 -18.64 -6.95
CA ILE A 47 -2.76 -18.58 -6.10
C ILE A 47 -2.93 -17.16 -5.54
N GLY A 48 -1.85 -16.55 -5.02
CA GLY A 48 -1.90 -15.18 -4.50
C GLY A 48 -2.28 -14.14 -5.56
N VAL A 49 -1.71 -14.22 -6.75
CA VAL A 49 -2.07 -13.37 -7.90
C VAL A 49 -3.53 -13.59 -8.30
N GLY A 50 -3.97 -14.86 -8.40
CA GLY A 50 -5.34 -15.22 -8.72
C GLY A 50 -6.33 -14.64 -7.71
N ALA A 51 -6.08 -14.81 -6.41
CA ALA A 51 -6.93 -14.27 -5.35
C ALA A 51 -7.04 -12.74 -5.42
N ASN A 52 -5.93 -12.03 -5.65
CA ASN A 52 -5.91 -10.58 -5.80
C ASN A 52 -6.71 -10.11 -7.02
N LEU A 53 -6.51 -10.76 -8.18
CA LEU A 53 -7.26 -10.45 -9.39
C LEU A 53 -8.75 -10.75 -9.23
N SER A 54 -9.13 -11.90 -8.67
CA SER A 54 -10.53 -12.25 -8.41
C SER A 54 -11.22 -11.22 -7.52
N LEU A 55 -10.61 -10.85 -6.39
CA LEU A 55 -11.15 -9.84 -5.49
C LEU A 55 -11.32 -8.49 -6.21
N ARG A 56 -10.30 -8.06 -6.96
CA ARG A 56 -10.33 -6.78 -7.68
C ARG A 56 -11.33 -6.77 -8.83
N LEU A 57 -11.48 -7.87 -9.55
CA LEU A 57 -12.45 -8.02 -10.63
C LEU A 57 -13.88 -7.99 -10.09
N VAL A 58 -14.17 -8.68 -8.98
CA VAL A 58 -15.49 -8.62 -8.33
C VAL A 58 -15.84 -7.17 -7.98
N MET A 59 -14.89 -6.42 -7.40
CA MET A 59 -15.08 -5.00 -7.08
C MET A 59 -15.26 -4.15 -8.35
N ALA A 60 -14.44 -4.37 -9.37
CA ALA A 60 -14.50 -3.61 -10.62
C ALA A 60 -15.83 -3.80 -11.34
N ILE A 61 -16.33 -5.05 -11.42
CA ILE A 61 -17.63 -5.36 -12.02
C ILE A 61 -18.76 -4.78 -11.18
N ARG A 62 -18.75 -5.01 -9.86
CA ARG A 62 -19.81 -4.55 -8.94
C ARG A 62 -19.97 -3.04 -8.95
N TYR A 63 -18.86 -2.31 -8.93
CA TYR A 63 -18.85 -0.84 -8.84
C TYR A 63 -18.59 -0.16 -10.19
N ARG A 64 -18.61 -0.92 -11.30
CA ARG A 64 -18.38 -0.44 -12.67
C ARG A 64 -17.08 0.37 -12.84
N HIS A 65 -16.03 -0.03 -12.14
CA HIS A 65 -14.69 0.51 -12.38
C HIS A 65 -14.09 -0.13 -13.64
N SER A 66 -13.13 0.58 -14.25
CA SER A 66 -12.34 0.03 -15.35
C SER A 66 -11.64 -1.26 -14.92
N LEU A 67 -11.68 -2.30 -15.76
CA LEU A 67 -10.96 -3.56 -15.53
C LEU A 67 -9.44 -3.34 -15.41
N LEU A 68 -8.93 -2.27 -16.02
CA LEU A 68 -7.54 -1.85 -15.88
C LEU A 68 -7.17 -1.56 -14.41
N SER A 69 -8.13 -1.16 -13.58
CA SER A 69 -7.95 -0.98 -12.13
C SER A 69 -7.52 -2.27 -11.43
N ALA A 70 -7.99 -3.44 -11.90
CA ALA A 70 -7.59 -4.72 -11.34
C ALA A 70 -6.13 -5.06 -11.69
N LEU A 71 -5.71 -4.79 -12.92
CA LEU A 71 -4.33 -5.03 -13.38
C LEU A 71 -3.32 -4.05 -12.77
N LEU A 72 -3.70 -2.78 -12.64
CA LEU A 72 -2.86 -1.73 -12.06
C LEU A 72 -2.91 -1.71 -10.53
N HIS A 73 -3.62 -2.64 -9.90
CA HIS A 73 -3.72 -2.69 -8.46
C HIS A 73 -2.36 -2.71 -7.72
N PRO A 74 -1.38 -3.58 -8.07
CA PRO A 74 -0.07 -3.55 -7.41
C PRO A 74 0.64 -2.20 -7.56
N VAL A 75 0.49 -1.53 -8.71
CA VAL A 75 1.03 -0.19 -8.94
C VAL A 75 0.36 0.84 -8.02
N ALA A 76 -0.96 0.77 -7.86
CA ALA A 76 -1.70 1.63 -6.94
C ALA A 76 -1.26 1.42 -5.48
N VAL A 77 -0.96 0.19 -5.06
CA VAL A 77 -0.42 -0.10 -3.72
C VAL A 77 0.95 0.54 -3.54
N LEU A 78 1.86 0.40 -4.51
CA LEU A 78 3.17 1.05 -4.46
C LEU A 78 3.07 2.57 -4.39
N ALA A 79 2.16 3.18 -5.17
CA ALA A 79 1.89 4.61 -5.11
C ALA A 79 1.36 5.03 -3.73
N MET A 80 0.44 4.25 -3.15
CA MET A 80 -0.07 4.49 -1.80
C MET A 80 1.04 4.41 -0.73
N MET A 81 1.96 3.44 -0.85
CA MET A 81 3.13 3.36 0.03
C MET A 81 4.05 4.58 -0.13
N GLY A 82 4.22 5.08 -1.36
CA GLY A 82 4.97 6.31 -1.62
C GLY A 82 4.37 7.53 -0.94
N ILE A 83 3.05 7.71 -1.02
CA ILE A 83 2.32 8.79 -0.33
C ILE A 83 2.47 8.67 1.19
N LEU A 84 2.41 7.44 1.72
CA LEU A 84 2.58 7.18 3.16
C LEU A 84 3.98 7.57 3.65
N LEU A 85 5.02 7.24 2.87
CA LEU A 85 6.40 7.63 3.17
C LEU A 85 6.62 9.14 3.08
N ASP A 86 6.05 9.81 2.09
CA ASP A 86 6.14 11.27 1.97
C ASP A 86 5.43 11.97 3.13
N SER A 87 4.26 11.44 3.50
CA SER A 87 3.51 11.87 4.68
C SER A 87 4.32 11.69 5.98
N TYR A 88 5.08 10.61 6.12
CA TYR A 88 6.00 10.41 7.23
C TYR A 88 7.13 11.45 7.24
N ARG A 89 7.74 11.74 6.09
CA ARG A 89 8.81 12.74 5.94
C ARG A 89 8.34 14.13 6.36
N TRP A 90 7.18 14.57 5.89
CA TRP A 90 6.61 15.87 6.30
C TRP A 90 6.30 15.91 7.80
N SER A 91 5.81 14.80 8.35
CA SER A 91 5.54 14.70 9.79
C SER A 91 6.81 14.85 10.63
N ARG A 92 7.93 14.28 10.19
CA ARG A 92 9.21 14.38 10.90
C ARG A 92 9.82 15.78 10.82
N ARG A 93 9.52 16.54 9.77
CA ARG A 93 10.01 17.92 9.59
C ARG A 93 9.18 18.95 10.35
N GLY A 94 8.03 18.57 10.92
CA GLY A 94 7.12 19.48 11.61
C GLY A 94 6.44 20.51 10.69
N ASP A 95 6.65 20.42 9.37
CA ASP A 95 6.09 21.35 8.38
C ASP A 95 4.96 20.64 7.62
N ILE A 96 3.82 20.50 8.27
CA ILE A 96 2.64 19.89 7.66
C ILE A 96 1.89 21.00 6.92
N ARG A 97 2.12 21.11 5.61
CA ARG A 97 1.38 22.00 4.72
C ARG A 97 0.29 21.22 4.00
N TRP A 98 -0.96 21.62 4.17
CA TRP A 98 -2.08 21.05 3.43
C TRP A 98 -2.98 22.16 2.90
N ARG A 99 -3.17 22.20 1.57
CA ARG A 99 -3.99 23.22 0.89
C ARG A 99 -3.62 24.67 1.28
N GLY A 100 -2.32 24.96 1.41
CA GLY A 100 -1.81 26.28 1.79
C GLY A 100 -1.90 26.63 3.27
N ARG A 101 -2.40 25.71 4.13
CA ARG A 101 -2.43 25.87 5.59
C ARG A 101 -1.29 25.09 6.22
N SER A 102 -0.57 25.73 7.15
CA SER A 102 0.40 25.08 8.04
C SER A 102 -0.32 24.61 9.31
N TYR A 103 -0.10 23.37 9.71
CA TYR A 103 -0.61 22.82 10.96
C TYR A 103 0.52 22.65 11.96
N ASP A 104 0.31 23.12 13.19
CA ASP A 104 1.25 22.88 14.29
C ASP A 104 1.42 21.39 14.59
N ASN A 105 2.59 21.06 15.13
CA ASN A 105 2.89 19.71 15.60
C ASN A 105 1.85 19.22 16.60
N ARG A 106 1.47 17.94 16.53
CA ARG A 106 0.41 17.33 17.35
C ARG A 106 0.55 17.61 18.85
N ALA A 107 1.78 17.56 19.39
CA ALA A 107 2.05 17.89 20.79
C ALA A 107 1.62 19.32 21.17
N GLY A 108 1.70 20.27 20.23
CA GLY A 108 1.19 21.63 20.42
C GLY A 108 -0.33 21.76 20.27
N ARG A 109 -0.98 20.83 19.56
CA ARG A 109 -2.46 20.81 19.43
C ARG A 109 -3.15 20.05 20.56
N GLU A 110 -2.47 19.05 21.15
CA GLU A 110 -2.96 18.30 22.31
C GLU A 110 -2.67 19.02 23.64
N ALA A 111 -1.81 20.04 23.63
CA ALA A 111 -1.49 20.86 24.80
C ALA A 111 -2.40 22.10 24.96
N VAL A 112 -3.32 22.34 24.01
CA VAL A 112 -4.33 23.40 24.03
C VAL A 112 -5.70 22.77 24.27
#